data_AF-A0A7V9K2U9-F1
#
_entry.id   AF-A0A7V9K2U9-F1
#
_cell.length_a   1.000
_cell.length_b   1.000
_cell.length_c   1.000
_cell.angle_alpha   90.00
_cell.angle_beta   90.00
_cell.angle_gamma   90.00
#
_symmetry.space_group_name_H-M   'P 1'
#
loop_
_entity.id
_entity.type
_entity.pdbx_description
1 polymer ?
#
loop_
_entity_poly.entity_id
_entity_poly.type
_entity_poly.pdbx_seq_one_letter_code
_entity_poly.pdbx_strand_id
1 'polypeptide(L)' 'MGNYRNGSDIDLAIVSTNDFNYQQLMNLETEIDDLLLPYKIDITVKNKIINTDLVAHIENAGKIFYDRAAKLVFNESP' A
#
# COMPACT_ATOMS: atom_id res chain seq x y z
N MET A 1 12.69 -7.33 -11.89
CA MET A 1 11.55 -7.49 -12.83
C MET A 1 10.39 -8.06 -12.04
N GLY A 2 9.22 -7.41 -12.09
CA GLY A 2 8.07 -7.76 -11.24
C GLY A 2 7.33 -8.97 -11.80
N ASN A 3 7.10 -9.98 -10.95
CA ASN A 3 6.39 -11.21 -11.29
C ASN A 3 4.87 -10.99 -11.24
N TYR A 4 4.36 -10.08 -12.07
CA TYR A 4 2.93 -9.89 -12.21
C TYR A 4 2.31 -11.15 -12.83
N ARG A 5 1.32 -11.73 -12.15
CA ARG A 5 0.42 -12.74 -12.69
C ARG A 5 -1.01 -12.25 -12.53
N ASN A 6 -1.89 -12.68 -13.43
CA ASN A 6 -3.30 -12.37 -13.27
C ASN A 6 -3.82 -13.05 -12.01
N GLY A 7 -4.43 -12.29 -11.09
CA GLY A 7 -4.81 -12.76 -9.76
C GLY A 7 -3.69 -12.69 -8.69
N SER A 8 -2.57 -12.01 -8.94
CA SER A 8 -1.61 -11.69 -7.90
C SER A 8 -2.20 -10.73 -6.85
N ASP A 9 -1.83 -10.95 -5.60
CA ASP A 9 -2.14 -10.06 -4.48
C ASP A 9 -1.54 -8.67 -4.71
N ILE A 10 -2.22 -7.64 -4.20
CA ILE A 10 -1.74 -6.26 -4.21
C ILE A 10 -1.26 -5.91 -2.81
N ASP A 11 0.05 -5.77 -2.65
CA ASP A 11 0.65 -5.32 -1.39
C ASP A 11 0.67 -3.78 -1.30
N LEU A 12 0.08 -3.23 -0.24
CA LEU A 12 0.15 -1.81 0.07
C LEU A 12 0.88 -1.59 1.40
N ALA A 13 1.90 -0.71 1.37
CA ALA A 13 2.63 -0.31 2.56
C ALA A 13 2.26 1.13 2.94
N ILE A 14 1.64 1.31 4.11
CA ILE A 14 1.37 2.62 4.70
C ILE A 14 2.64 3.18 5.30
N VAL A 15 3.04 4.35 4.81
CA VAL A 15 4.13 5.16 5.36
C VAL A 15 3.51 6.38 6.03
N SER A 16 3.72 6.51 7.34
CA SER A 16 3.21 7.63 8.12
C SER A 16 4.30 8.13 9.06
N THR A 17 4.42 9.44 9.20
CA THR A 17 5.29 10.06 10.23
C THR A 17 4.64 10.07 11.61
N ASN A 18 3.31 9.90 11.66
CA ASN A 18 2.51 9.81 12.88
C ASN A 18 2.14 8.36 13.18
N ASP A 19 1.76 8.06 14.42
CA ASP A 19 1.23 6.75 14.78
C ASP A 19 -0.02 6.40 13.98
N PHE A 20 0.12 5.45 13.07
CA PHE A 20 -1.00 4.82 12.39
C PHE A 20 -1.55 3.73 13.31
N ASN A 21 -2.66 4.05 13.97
CA ASN A 21 -3.21 3.20 15.00
C ASN A 21 -3.98 2.01 14.41
N TYR A 22 -4.27 1.02 15.25
CA TYR A 22 -4.96 -0.21 14.83
C TYR A 22 -6.37 0.06 14.30
N GLN A 23 -7.11 0.99 14.90
CA GLN A 23 -8.47 1.33 14.44
C GLN A 23 -8.48 1.90 13.03
N GLN A 24 -7.49 2.74 12.69
CA GLN A 24 -7.34 3.28 11.34
C GLN A 24 -7.02 2.19 10.33
N LEU A 25 -6.20 1.21 10.71
CA LEU A 25 -5.91 0.05 9.87
C LEU A 25 -7.16 -0.78 9.61
N MET A 26 -7.92 -1.11 10.66
CA MET A 26 -9.15 -1.90 10.53
C MET A 26 -10.21 -1.19 9.69
N ASN A 27 -10.37 0.12 9.86
CA ASN A 27 -11.31 0.89 9.05
C ASN A 27 -10.89 0.87 7.57
N LEU A 28 -9.60 1.05 7.29
CA LEU A 28 -9.09 1.01 5.93
C LEU A 28 -9.25 -0.37 5.29
N GLU A 29 -8.95 -1.45 6.02
CA GLU A 29 -9.17 -2.82 5.56
C GLU A 29 -10.65 -3.08 5.26
N THR A 30 -11.55 -2.62 6.13
CA THR A 30 -13.01 -2.73 5.91
C THR A 30 -13.44 -1.97 4.66
N GLU A 31 -12.99 -0.73 4.50
CA GLU A 31 -13.32 0.09 3.32
C GLU A 31 -12.79 -0.54 2.02
N ILE A 32 -11.63 -1.19 2.05
CA ILE A 32 -11.08 -1.90 0.90
C ILE A 32 -11.88 -3.19 0.60
N ASP A 33 -12.26 -3.96 1.61
CA ASP A 33 -13.07 -5.16 1.44
C ASP A 33 -14.44 -4.82 0.83
N ASP A 34 -15.05 -3.70 1.23
CA ASP A 34 -16.31 -3.20 0.70
C ASP A 34 -16.24 -2.79 -0.79
N LEU A 35 -15.04 -2.61 -1.36
CA LEU A 35 -14.87 -2.39 -2.80
C LEU A 35 -15.17 -3.64 -3.63
N LEU A 36 -15.25 -4.82 -3.00
CA LEU A 36 -15.50 -6.12 -3.65
C LEU A 36 -14.60 -6.35 -4.87
N LEU A 37 -13.34 -5.94 -4.75
CA LEU A 37 -12.36 -6.07 -5.82
C LEU A 37 -12.08 -7.56 -6.09
N PRO A 38 -11.83 -7.94 -7.35
CA PRO A 38 -11.46 -9.31 -7.69
C PRO A 38 -10.02 -9.66 -7.27
N TYR A 39 -9.33 -8.73 -6.60
CA TYR A 39 -7.96 -8.86 -6.13
C TYR A 39 -7.93 -8.80 -4.61
N LYS A 40 -7.09 -9.63 -4.00
CA LYS A 40 -6.76 -9.52 -2.59
C LYS A 40 -5.79 -8.35 -2.40
N ILE A 41 -6.06 -7.52 -1.40
CA ILE A 41 -5.17 -6.42 -1.02
C ILE A 41 -4.65 -6.71 0.38
N ASP A 42 -3.32 -6.77 0.50
CA ASP A 42 -2.64 -6.94 1.79
C ASP A 42 -2.06 -5.58 2.23
N ILE A 43 -2.54 -5.06 3.36
CA ILE A 43 -2.10 -3.77 3.89
C ILE A 43 -1.10 -3.99 5.02
N THR A 44 0.04 -3.32 4.95
CA THR A 44 1.06 -3.32 6.00
C THR A 44 1.42 -1.91 6.43
N VAL A 45 1.77 -1.72 7.70
CA VAL A 45 2.26 -0.44 8.20
C VAL A 45 3.78 -0.51 8.26
N LYS A 46 4.48 0.19 7.37
CA LYS A 46 5.94 0.08 7.20
C LYS A 46 6.70 0.23 8.52
N ASN A 47 6.31 1.20 9.35
CA ASN A 47 6.97 1.48 10.63
C ASN A 47 6.82 0.35 11.67
N LYS A 48 5.91 -0.60 11.45
CA LYS A 48 5.70 -1.77 12.32
C LYS A 48 6.40 -3.02 11.79
N ILE A 49 7.03 -2.96 10.60
CA ILE A 49 7.75 -4.09 10.02
C ILE A 49 9.11 -4.23 10.70
N ILE A 50 9.33 -5.36 11.36
CA ILE A 50 10.59 -5.67 12.05
C ILE A 50 11.65 -6.19 11.06
N ASN A 51 11.21 -6.85 9.98
CA ASN A 51 12.10 -7.40 8.97
C ASN A 51 12.73 -6.29 8.12
N THR A 52 14.00 -5.99 8.37
CA THR A 52 14.76 -4.95 7.68
C THR A 52 14.92 -5.21 6.18
N ASP A 53 15.01 -6.47 5.75
CA ASP A 53 15.14 -6.81 4.33
C ASP A 53 13.83 -6.52 3.58
N LEU A 54 12.69 -6.77 4.22
CA LEU A 54 11.38 -6.41 3.68
C LEU A 54 11.23 -4.89 3.57
N VAL A 55 11.66 -4.13 4.59
CA VAL A 55 11.66 -2.67 4.56
C VAL A 55 12.52 -2.16 3.40
N ALA A 56 13.75 -2.65 3.26
CA ALA A 56 14.65 -2.27 2.17
C ALA A 56 14.08 -2.64 0.80
N HIS A 57 13.40 -3.78 0.68
CA HIS A 57 12.75 -4.17 -0.56
C HIS A 57 11.62 -3.19 -0.94
N ILE A 58 10.76 -2.82 0.02
CA ILE A 58 9.69 -1.84 -0.18
C ILE A 58 10.28 -0.48 -0.61
N GLU A 59 11.39 -0.05 0.00
CA GLU A 59 12.04 1.21 -0.35
C GLU A 59 12.65 1.22 -1.75
N ASN A 60 13.25 0.10 -2.18
CA ASN A 60 13.94 0.03 -3.47
C ASN A 60 13.01 -0.31 -4.65
N ALA A 61 12.00 -1.15 -4.43
CA ALA A 61 11.13 -1.67 -5.48
C ALA A 61 9.70 -1.10 -5.43
N GLY A 62 9.31 -0.48 -4.32
CA GLY A 62 8.00 0.10 -4.13
C GLY A 62 7.74 1.30 -5.06
N LYS A 63 6.46 1.54 -5.33
CA LYS A 63 6.00 2.68 -6.13
C LYS A 63 5.03 3.51 -5.31
N ILE A 64 5.20 4.82 -5.33
CA ILE A 64 4.26 5.75 -4.69
C ILE A 64 2.94 5.71 -5.46
N PHE A 65 1.91 5.17 -4.83
CA PHE A 65 0.54 5.17 -5.35
C PHE A 65 -0.24 6.40 -4.86
N TYR A 66 -0.03 6.76 -3.59
CA TYR A 66 -0.68 7.89 -2.94
C TYR A 66 0.32 8.60 -2.02
N ASP A 67 0.38 9.93 -2.14
CA ASP A 67 1.08 10.79 -1.20
C ASP A 67 0.13 11.94 -0.85
N ARG A 68 -0.14 12.14 0.44
CA ARG A 68 -1.04 13.18 0.93
C ARG A 68 -0.52 14.60 0.63
N ALA A 69 0.81 14.78 0.63
CA ALA A 69 1.43 16.08 0.40
C ALA A 69 1.54 16.39 -1.10
N ALA A 70 1.64 15.35 -1.94
CA ALA A 70 1.60 15.52 -3.37
C ALA A 70 0.14 15.66 -3.83
N LYS A 71 -0.18 16.71 -4.57
CA LYS A 71 -1.36 16.64 -5.44
C LYS A 71 -1.08 15.53 -6.44
N LEU A 72 -1.81 14.41 -6.33
CA LEU A 72 -1.81 13.40 -7.38
C LEU A 72 -2.33 14.07 -8.65
N VAL A 73 -1.41 14.48 -9.52
CA VAL A 73 -1.72 14.83 -10.89
C VAL A 73 -1.88 13.49 -11.59
N PHE A 74 -3.11 12.99 -11.67
CA PHE A 74 -3.43 11.96 -12.65
C PHE A 74 -3.21 12.60 -14.02
N ASN A 75 -2.03 12.38 -14.61
CA ASN A 75 -1.84 12.62 -16.03
C ASN A 75 -2.69 11.59 -16.76
N GLU A 76 -3.96 11.91 -16.98
CA GLU A 76 -4.68 11.33 -18.09
C GLU A 76 -3.89 11.75 -19.34
N SER A 77 -3.14 10.81 -19.90
CA SER A 77 -2.63 10.99 -21.26
C SER A 77 -3.83 10.94 -22.22
N PRO A 78 -3.81 11.76 -23.29
CA PRO A 78 -4.95 12.00 -24.17
C PRO A 78 -5.42 10.77 -24.94
#